data_AF-F5BG14-F1
#
_entry.id   AF-F5BG14-F1
#
_cell.length_a   1.000
_cell.length_b   1.000
_cell.length_c   1.000
_cell.angle_alpha   90.00
_cell.angle_beta   90.00
_cell.angle_gamma   90.00
#
_symmetry.space_group_name_H-M   'P 1'
#
loop_
_entity.id
_entity.type
_entity.pdbx_description
1 polymer ?
#
loop_
_entity_poly.entity_id
_entity_poly.type
_entity_poly.pdbx_seq_one_letter_code
_entity_poly.pdbx_strand_id
1 'polypeptide(L)'
;MKINFPLLALAIGAFGIGTTEFSPMGLLPVIAKGVDVSIPVAGMLISAYAIGVMVGAPLMTLLLSHRARRNALIFLMGIFTVGNLLSSIAPDYTTFV
;
A
#
# COMPACT_ATOMS: atom_id res chain seq x y z
N MET A 1 -13.25 25.80 15.55
CA MET A 1 -12.24 25.36 14.57
C MET A 1 -12.97 24.97 13.29
N LYS A 2 -12.65 25.54 12.12
CA LYS A 2 -13.28 25.14 10.86
C LYS A 2 -12.59 23.87 10.35
N ILE A 3 -13.36 22.87 9.95
CA ILE A 3 -12.82 21.62 9.39
C ILE A 3 -12.20 21.94 8.02
N ASN A 4 -10.94 21.58 7.85
CA ASN A 4 -10.22 21.71 6.58
C ASN A 4 -10.34 20.39 5.81
N PHE A 5 -11.30 20.31 4.88
CA PHE A 5 -11.57 19.10 4.10
C PHE A 5 -10.34 18.55 3.33
N PRO A 6 -9.51 19.39 2.67
CA PRO A 6 -8.23 18.92 2.11
C PRO A 6 -7.30 18.25 3.12
N LEU A 7 -7.18 18.81 4.32
CA LEU A 7 -6.32 18.23 5.36
C LEU A 7 -6.91 16.92 5.90
N LEU A 8 -8.23 16.84 6.04
CA LEU A 8 -8.92 15.62 6.43
C LEU A 8 -8.72 14.52 5.38
N ALA A 9 -8.82 14.84 4.09
CA ALA A 9 -8.56 13.90 3.01
C ALA A 9 -7.11 13.40 3.01
N LEU A 10 -6.14 14.29 3.23
CA LEU A 10 -4.73 13.92 3.39
C LEU A 10 -4.52 13.01 4.62
N ALA A 11 -5.16 13.32 5.74
CA ALA A 11 -5.06 12.54 6.97
C ALA A 11 -5.63 11.12 6.78
N ILE A 12 -6.81 11.00 6.16
CA ILE A 12 -7.43 9.71 5.86
C ILE A 12 -6.57 8.90 4.88
N GLY A 13 -6.04 9.54 3.83
CA GLY A 13 -5.15 8.88 2.88
C GLY A 13 -3.87 8.37 3.54
N ALA A 14 -3.20 9.22 4.34
CA ALA A 14 -2.00 8.83 5.08
C ALA A 14 -2.28 7.72 6.09
N PHE A 15 -3.43 7.77 6.77
CA PHE A 15 -3.86 6.72 7.70
C PHE A 15 -4.10 5.39 6.99
N GLY A 16 -4.81 5.41 5.85
CA GLY A 16 -5.08 4.22 5.05
C GLY A 16 -3.78 3.57 4.58
N ILE A 17 -2.89 4.35 3.97
CA ILE A 17 -1.58 3.90 3.49
C ILE A 17 -0.75 3.32 4.65
N GLY A 18 -0.59 4.07 5.75
CA GLY A 18 0.17 3.59 6.90
C GLY A 18 -0.40 2.31 7.51
N THR A 19 -1.73 2.21 7.61
CA THR A 19 -2.36 0.98 8.13
C THR A 19 -2.05 -0.22 7.23
N THR A 20 -2.16 -0.07 5.90
CA THR A 20 -1.89 -1.16 4.96
C THR A 20 -0.43 -1.59 4.91
N GLU A 21 0.51 -0.66 5.10
CA GLU A 21 1.95 -0.96 5.04
C GLU A 21 2.46 -1.63 6.32
N PHE A 22 1.95 -1.23 7.49
CA PHE A 22 2.45 -1.72 8.77
C PHE A 22 1.64 -2.88 9.37
N SER A 23 0.35 -2.99 9.06
CA SER A 23 -0.51 -4.07 9.59
C SER A 23 0.01 -5.48 9.29
N PRO A 24 0.56 -5.80 8.09
CA PRO A 24 1.10 -7.12 7.80
C PRO A 24 2.25 -7.55 8.72
N MET A 25 3.05 -6.62 9.24
CA MET A 25 4.15 -6.93 10.16
C MET A 25 3.64 -7.43 11.51
N GLY A 26 2.52 -6.87 11.99
CA GLY A 26 1.87 -7.28 13.23
C GLY A 26 0.95 -8.51 13.06
N LEU A 27 0.42 -8.71 11.86
CA LEU A 27 -0.53 -9.79 11.54
C LEU A 27 0.11 -10.97 10.78
N LEU A 28 1.44 -11.00 10.65
CA LEU A 28 2.15 -12.00 9.84
C LEU A 28 1.74 -13.45 10.14
N PRO A 29 1.58 -13.89 11.41
CA PRO A 29 1.13 -15.25 11.71
C PRO A 29 -0.31 -15.52 11.25
N VAL A 30 -1.18 -14.50 11.29
CA VAL A 30 -2.58 -14.61 10.84
C VAL A 30 -2.64 -14.70 9.32
N ILE A 31 -1.85 -13.89 8.61
CA ILE A 31 -1.73 -13.94 7.15
C ILE A 31 -1.20 -15.29 6.70
N ALA A 32 -0.13 -15.78 7.34
CA ALA A 32 0.45 -17.09 7.06
C ALA A 32 -0.57 -18.22 7.19
N LYS A 33 -1.39 -18.18 8.24
CA LYS A 33 -2.48 -19.15 8.45
C LYS A 33 -3.62 -18.99 7.43
N GLY A 34 -3.95 -17.76 7.04
CA GLY A 34 -5.03 -17.46 6.09
C GLY A 34 -4.75 -17.93 4.66
N VAL A 35 -3.46 -17.99 4.29
CA VAL A 35 -3.01 -18.46 2.96
C VAL A 35 -2.31 -19.82 3.01
N ASP A 36 -2.38 -20.53 4.14
CA ASP A 36 -1.81 -21.86 4.39
C ASP A 36 -0.30 -22.00 4.05
N VAL A 37 0.51 -21.00 4.45
CA VAL A 37 1.97 -21.01 4.27
C VAL A 37 2.71 -20.87 5.59
N SER A 38 4.00 -21.20 5.60
CA SER A 38 4.85 -20.97 6.78
C SER A 38 5.14 -19.48 7.00
N ILE A 39 5.42 -19.09 8.24
CA ILE A 39 5.74 -17.70 8.61
C ILE A 39 6.93 -17.13 7.79
N PRO A 40 8.04 -17.87 7.57
CA PRO A 40 9.12 -17.38 6.71
C PRO A 40 8.67 -17.09 5.28
N VAL A 41 7.77 -17.91 4.73
CA VAL A 41 7.20 -17.69 3.40
C VAL A 41 6.32 -16.44 3.40
N ALA A 42 5.40 -16.29 4.36
CA ALA A 42 4.61 -15.06 4.50
C ALA A 42 5.50 -13.81 4.65
N GLY A 43 6.65 -13.92 5.32
CA GLY A 43 7.64 -12.85 5.44
C GLY A 43 8.19 -12.34 4.11
N MET A 44 8.19 -13.16 3.05
CA MET A 44 8.60 -12.73 1.70
C MET A 44 7.68 -11.63 1.14
N LEU A 45 6.43 -11.52 1.61
CA LEU A 45 5.53 -10.41 1.25
C LEU A 45 6.13 -9.06 1.67
N ILE A 46 6.75 -9.00 2.85
CA ILE A 46 7.39 -7.79 3.37
C ILE A 46 8.62 -7.44 2.53
N SER A 47 9.41 -8.45 2.14
CA SER A 47 10.57 -8.26 1.26
C SER A 47 10.17 -7.78 -0.14
N ALA A 48 9.13 -8.38 -0.73
CA ALA A 48 8.59 -7.96 -2.02
C ALA A 48 8.09 -6.51 -1.97
N TYR A 49 7.37 -6.14 -0.91
CA TYR A 49 6.97 -4.76 -0.64
C TYR A 49 8.17 -3.81 -0.53
N ALA A 50 9.20 -4.18 0.23
CA ALA A 50 10.39 -3.34 0.39
C ALA A 50 11.11 -3.07 -0.94
N ILE A 51 11.22 -4.08 -1.81
CA ILE A 51 11.75 -3.92 -3.16
C ILE A 51 10.84 -3.02 -4.00
N GLY A 52 9.52 -3.24 -3.91
CA GLY A 52 8.51 -2.44 -4.59
C GLY A 52 8.60 -0.95 -4.23
N VAL A 53 8.77 -0.61 -2.94
CA VAL A 53 8.95 0.78 -2.49
C VAL A 53 10.30 1.33 -2.91
N MET A 54 11.38 0.55 -2.76
CA MET A 54 12.74 0.95 -3.14
C MET A 54 12.81 1.41 -4.60
N VAL A 55 12.11 0.71 -5.49
CA VAL A 55 12.11 1.01 -6.93
C VAL A 55 10.97 1.98 -7.30
N GLY A 56 9.79 1.77 -6.72
CA GLY A 56 8.57 2.53 -7.01
C GLY A 56 8.65 3.98 -6.56
N ALA A 57 9.18 4.28 -5.38
CA ALA A 57 9.23 5.65 -4.87
C ALA A 57 10.12 6.58 -5.73
N PRO A 58 11.35 6.19 -6.13
CA PRO A 58 12.15 6.97 -7.09
C PRO A 58 11.48 7.12 -8.46
N LEU A 59 10.93 6.04 -9.02
CA LEU A 59 10.23 6.08 -10.32
C LEU A 59 9.06 7.04 -10.29
N MET A 60 8.20 6.93 -9.28
CA MET A 60 7.05 7.81 -9.11
C MET A 60 7.49 9.26 -8.87
N THR A 61 8.55 9.48 -8.09
CA THR A 61 9.08 10.82 -7.87
C THR A 61 9.55 11.45 -9.18
N LEU A 62 10.28 10.71 -10.02
CA LEU A 62 10.72 11.18 -11.32
C LEU A 62 9.53 11.49 -12.25
N LEU A 63 8.59 10.56 -12.37
CA LEU A 63 7.41 10.67 -13.24
C LEU A 63 6.47 11.82 -12.84
N LEU A 64 6.32 12.07 -11.53
CA LEU A 64 5.38 13.07 -11.00
C LEU A 64 6.03 14.40 -10.61
N SER A 65 7.37 14.52 -10.66
CA SER A 65 8.13 15.71 -10.24
C SER A 65 7.67 17.02 -10.92
N HIS A 66 7.22 16.95 -12.18
CA HIS A 66 6.82 18.12 -12.97
C HIS A 66 5.29 18.33 -13.03
N ARG A 67 4.52 17.51 -12.29
CA ARG A 67 3.05 17.59 -12.25
C ARG A 67 2.60 18.42 -11.04
N ALA A 68 1.42 19.03 -11.15
CA ALA A 68 0.80 19.69 -10.01
C ALA A 68 0.59 18.69 -8.86
N ARG A 69 1.02 19.06 -7.64
CA ARG A 69 0.98 18.20 -6.43
C ARG A 69 -0.38 17.52 -6.22
N ARG A 70 -1.47 18.24 -6.48
CA ARG A 70 -2.84 17.71 -6.36
C ARG A 70 -3.10 16.55 -7.33
N ASN A 71 -2.69 16.68 -8.58
CA ASN A 71 -2.90 15.63 -9.58
C ASN A 71 -2.05 14.40 -9.26
N ALA A 72 -0.84 14.62 -8.75
CA ALA A 72 0.02 13.55 -8.29
C ALA A 72 -0.61 12.75 -7.14
N LEU A 73 -1.11 13.45 -6.13
CA LEU A 73 -1.79 12.84 -4.99
C LEU A 73 -3.04 12.05 -5.42
N ILE A 74 -3.88 12.61 -6.30
CA ILE A 74 -5.07 11.91 -6.80
C ILE A 74 -4.68 10.65 -7.56
N PHE A 75 -3.66 10.72 -8.41
CA PHE A 75 -3.17 9.56 -9.17
C PHE A 75 -2.63 8.46 -8.25
N LEU A 76 -1.77 8.82 -7.29
CA LEU A 76 -1.23 7.89 -6.28
C LEU A 76 -2.34 7.25 -5.45
N MET A 77 -3.34 8.02 -5.03
CA MET A 77 -4.51 7.49 -4.32
C MET A 77 -5.32 6.53 -5.20
N GLY A 78 -5.45 6.80 -6.50
CA GLY A 78 -6.08 5.90 -7.45
C GLY A 78 -5.37 4.55 -7.54
N ILE A 79 -4.04 4.56 -7.68
CA ILE A 79 -3.23 3.33 -7.69
C ILE A 79 -3.41 2.57 -6.37
N PHE A 80 -3.32 3.27 -5.24
CA PHE A 80 -3.50 2.68 -3.91
C PHE A 80 -4.84 1.96 -3.77
N THR A 81 -5.94 2.62 -4.18
CA THR A 81 -7.28 2.04 -4.10
C THR A 81 -7.42 0.82 -5.01
N VAL A 82 -6.97 0.91 -6.26
CA VAL A 82 -7.05 -0.22 -7.20
C VAL A 82 -6.21 -1.40 -6.69
N GLY A 83 -4.99 -1.15 -6.23
CA GLY A 83 -4.12 -2.19 -5.68
C GLY A 83 -4.77 -2.92 -4.50
N ASN A 84 -5.34 -2.19 -3.54
CA ASN A 84 -6.05 -2.79 -2.41
C ASN A 84 -7.28 -3.60 -2.82
N LEU A 85 -8.05 -3.12 -3.81
CA LEU A 85 -9.19 -3.86 -4.35
C LEU A 85 -8.73 -5.18 -4.99
N LEU A 86 -7.64 -5.15 -5.76
CA LEU A 86 -7.05 -6.36 -6.34
C LEU A 86 -6.57 -7.33 -5.25
N SER A 87 -5.89 -6.83 -4.21
CA SER A 87 -5.49 -7.65 -3.07
C SER A 87 -6.68 -8.27 -2.33
N SER A 88 -7.82 -7.58 -2.25
CA SER A 88 -9.02 -8.08 -1.58
C SER A 88 -9.72 -9.24 -2.31
N ILE A 89 -9.50 -9.36 -3.63
CA ILE A 89 -10.09 -10.41 -4.47
C ILE A 89 -9.09 -11.52 -4.83
N ALA A 90 -7.84 -11.42 -4.36
CA ALA A 90 -6.81 -12.40 -4.66
C ALA A 90 -7.16 -13.76 -3.99
N PRO A 91 -7.30 -14.85 -4.77
CA PRO A 91 -7.72 -16.15 -4.25
C PRO A 91 -6.58 -16.94 -3.59
N ASP A 92 -5.33 -16.70 -3.99
CA ASP A 92 -4.17 -17.50 -3.59
C ASP A 92 -2.94 -16.61 -3.29
N TYR A 93 -1.98 -17.11 -2.48
CA TYR A 93 -0.74 -16.40 -2.11
C TYR A 93 0.06 -15.89 -3.31
N THR A 94 0.09 -16.66 -4.40
CA THR A 94 0.77 -16.30 -5.66
C THR A 94 0.11 -15.15 -6.40
N THR A 95 -1.18 -14.89 -6.17
CA THR A 95 -1.91 -13.73 -6.71
C THR A 95 -1.86 -12.54 -5.75
N PHE A 96 -1.55 -12.79 -4.47
CA PHE A 96 -1.44 -11.78 -3.41
C PHE A 96 -0.06 -11.11 -3.37
N VAL A 97 1.00 -11.83 -3.77
CA VAL A 97 2.38 -11.33 -3.98
C VAL A 97 2.46 -10.56 -5.31
#